data_AF-A0A482VJD7-F1
#
_entry.id   AF-A0A482VJD7-F1
#
_cell.length_a   1.000
_cell.length_b   1.000
_cell.length_c   1.000
_cell.angle_alpha   90.00
_cell.angle_beta   90.00
_cell.angle_gamma   90.00
#
_symmetry.space_group_name_H-M   'P 1'
#
loop_
_entity.id
_entity.type
_entity.pdbx_description
1 polymer ?
#
loop_
_entity_poly.entity_id
_entity_poly.type
_entity_poly.pdbx_seq_one_letter_code
_entity_poly.pdbx_strand_id
1 'polypeptide(L)'
;MWKIIFWLLCVTSASCDNSEKPQLLSLWRDFPLHAAMNKTILQPQCRKAYQNFLKQVENNDLSALKMLDATAKLPSGILSGNIIQYGDFDECMGVETAQYCLVEMDFDHLWRKPHSKLKDLVHSYYLFREDFSDPAHRLPGFSMARWGFCIPRECSSDDLERSLRENFGVKTQIRPGMCQKSVKDVEPWGFGDYIARIFFAVIIGAVSASTLIDVISAHLYTKILMSFSLSRNLSKLLEVRENSHEIGGLHGIRTLNAIALLLCHKSVSLFFNPYMNRTATIERLTRPWTIIAKNAIIYTDSFILLSALLNANALLTDLTKGQSMQFKKKLLNRIFRVLPNVIALILFCTYIMPSLGSGPLWPTIVDHHSVLCKKYMWRNMFFIHNYFGFENMIAALWGFFLIFTKIAYALYLVQFPVFFYNVGVTKHIAEYKPHFQ
;
A
#
# COMPACT_ATOMS: atom_id res chain seq x y z
N MET A 1 17.09 29.34 27.69
CA MET A 1 16.00 30.33 27.55
C MET A 1 16.51 31.77 27.42
N TRP A 2 17.60 32.18 28.08
CA TRP A 2 18.29 33.47 27.84
C TRP A 2 19.09 33.58 26.53
N LYS A 3 19.26 32.48 25.77
CA LYS A 3 19.92 32.46 24.45
C LYS A 3 19.00 32.83 23.27
N ILE A 4 17.69 32.90 23.49
CA ILE A 4 16.71 33.29 22.46
C ILE A 4 16.56 34.82 22.40
N ILE A 5 16.71 35.51 23.54
CA ILE A 5 16.69 36.98 23.61
C ILE A 5 17.97 37.58 23.01
N PHE A 6 19.12 36.91 23.14
CA PHE A 6 20.37 37.35 22.51
C PHE A 6 20.37 37.24 20.97
N TRP A 7 19.55 36.36 20.40
CA TRP A 7 19.48 36.13 18.95
C TRP A 7 18.75 37.27 18.21
N LEU A 8 17.81 37.95 18.88
CA LEU A 8 17.12 39.14 18.32
C LEU A 8 17.99 40.40 18.30
N LEU A 9 19.07 40.47 19.10
CA LEU A 9 19.97 41.62 19.17
C LEU A 9 21.17 41.54 18.20
N CYS A 10 21.44 40.40 17.58
CA CYS A 10 22.59 40.22 16.68
C CYS A 10 22.35 40.63 15.21
N VAL A 11 21.21 41.24 14.88
CA VAL A 11 20.99 41.82 13.54
C VAL A 11 21.77 43.13 13.34
N THR A 12 22.44 43.68 14.37
CA THR A 12 23.05 45.02 14.29
C THR A 12 24.57 45.11 14.52
N SER A 13 25.34 44.02 14.61
CA SER A 13 26.80 44.17 14.70
C SER A 13 27.59 42.99 14.16
N ALA A 14 28.54 43.35 13.29
CA ALA A 14 29.49 42.47 12.63
C ALA A 14 30.32 41.58 13.57
N SER A 15 30.84 40.52 12.96
CA SER A 15 31.98 39.69 13.40
C SER A 15 31.65 38.53 14.34
N CYS A 16 31.72 37.31 13.79
CA CYS A 16 32.03 36.10 14.55
C CYS A 16 32.99 35.25 13.72
N ASP A 17 34.27 35.37 14.08
CA ASP A 17 35.38 34.54 13.60
C ASP A 17 35.37 33.15 14.28
N ASN A 18 36.11 32.24 13.66
CA ASN A 18 36.16 30.79 13.78
C ASN A 18 36.45 30.23 15.18
N SER A 19 35.59 29.30 15.60
CA SER A 19 35.95 28.17 16.47
C SER A 19 34.88 27.08 16.28
N GLU A 20 35.32 25.89 15.88
CA GLU A 20 34.56 24.65 15.56
C GLU A 20 33.04 24.69 15.81
N LYS A 21 32.29 25.06 14.77
CA LYS A 21 30.83 24.90 14.77
C LYS A 21 30.50 23.40 14.77
N PRO A 22 29.59 22.91 15.64
CA PRO A 22 29.12 21.54 15.55
C PRO A 22 28.54 21.30 14.14
N GLN A 23 29.07 20.28 13.46
CA GLN A 23 28.79 19.95 12.04
C GLN A 23 27.30 19.97 11.68
N LEU A 24 26.43 19.65 12.64
CA LEU A 24 24.97 19.65 12.46
C LEU A 24 24.40 21.06 12.22
N LEU A 25 24.88 22.09 12.94
CA LEU A 25 24.33 23.46 12.81
C LEU A 25 24.80 24.17 11.54
N SER A 26 25.99 23.86 11.02
CA SER A 26 26.41 24.29 9.67
C SER A 26 25.63 23.56 8.59
N LEU A 27 25.41 22.25 8.72
CA LEU A 27 24.53 21.47 7.84
C LEU A 27 23.12 22.08 7.76
N TRP A 28 22.57 22.48 8.91
CA TRP A 28 21.23 23.07 9.04
C TRP A 28 21.09 24.44 8.35
N ARG A 29 22.17 25.21 8.26
CA ARG A 29 22.17 26.55 7.65
C ARG A 29 22.49 26.50 6.15
N ASP A 30 23.34 25.55 5.75
CA ASP A 30 23.86 25.46 4.40
C ASP A 30 22.97 24.56 3.49
N PHE A 31 22.05 23.78 4.08
CA PHE A 31 20.96 23.06 3.40
C PHE A 31 19.74 23.98 3.27
N PRO A 32 19.27 24.38 2.06
CA PRO A 32 19.49 23.77 0.74
C PRO A 32 20.43 24.58 -0.21
N LEU A 33 21.13 25.60 0.30
CA LEU A 33 21.92 26.54 -0.51
C LEU A 33 23.21 25.94 -1.12
N HIS A 34 23.87 25.00 -0.44
CA HIS A 34 24.86 24.13 -1.08
C HIS A 34 24.08 22.98 -1.70
N ALA A 35 23.58 23.22 -2.90
CA ALA A 35 22.75 22.28 -3.63
C ALA A 35 23.39 20.87 -3.60
N ALA A 36 22.54 19.85 -3.44
CA ALA A 36 22.88 18.52 -2.96
C ALA A 36 23.97 17.76 -3.74
N MET A 37 24.43 18.30 -4.87
CA MET A 37 25.33 17.65 -5.82
C MET A 37 26.74 18.24 -5.81
N ASN A 38 27.76 17.36 -5.73
CA ASN A 38 29.17 17.75 -5.69
C ASN A 38 29.78 17.78 -7.10
N LYS A 39 30.03 18.98 -7.62
CA LYS A 39 30.48 19.24 -9.00
C LYS A 39 31.68 18.39 -9.45
N THR A 40 32.62 18.06 -8.55
CA THR A 40 33.85 17.32 -8.92
C THR A 40 33.58 15.84 -9.24
N ILE A 41 32.51 15.28 -8.70
CA ILE A 41 32.19 13.84 -8.71
C ILE A 41 31.16 13.50 -9.80
N LEU A 42 30.43 14.52 -10.27
CA LEU A 42 29.39 14.38 -11.30
C LEU A 42 29.96 13.98 -12.65
N GLN A 43 29.21 13.15 -13.36
CA GLN A 43 29.42 12.90 -14.78
C GLN A 43 29.38 14.22 -15.59
N PRO A 44 30.09 14.32 -16.73
CA PRO A 44 30.22 15.58 -17.47
C PRO A 44 28.89 16.22 -17.88
N GLN A 45 27.91 15.43 -18.30
CA GLN A 45 26.59 15.90 -18.73
C GLN A 45 25.80 16.49 -17.54
N CYS A 46 25.68 15.72 -16.46
CA CYS A 46 25.07 16.16 -15.21
C CYS A 46 25.77 17.40 -14.62
N ARG A 47 27.11 17.44 -14.64
CA ARG A 47 27.90 18.59 -14.17
C ARG A 47 27.54 19.87 -14.91
N LYS A 48 27.46 19.81 -16.24
CA LYS A 48 27.09 20.96 -17.07
C LYS A 48 25.65 21.41 -16.79
N ALA A 49 24.71 20.47 -16.72
CA ALA A 49 23.30 20.75 -16.42
C ALA A 49 23.14 21.38 -15.04
N TYR A 50 23.83 20.84 -14.04
CA TYR A 50 23.81 21.35 -12.67
C TYR A 50 24.48 22.72 -12.51
N GLN A 51 25.57 22.98 -13.21
CA GLN A 51 26.17 24.31 -13.27
C GLN A 51 25.23 25.33 -13.91
N ASN A 52 24.52 24.93 -14.97
CA ASN A 52 23.52 25.78 -15.61
C ASN A 52 22.34 26.07 -14.66
N PHE A 53 21.86 25.04 -13.96
CA PHE A 53 20.84 25.19 -12.93
C PHE A 53 21.25 26.21 -11.86
N LEU A 54 22.46 26.12 -11.30
CA LEU A 54 22.95 27.09 -10.31
C LEU A 54 23.01 28.52 -10.86
N LYS A 55 23.50 28.68 -12.10
CA LYS A 55 23.52 29.99 -12.77
C LYS A 55 22.11 30.53 -12.98
N GLN A 56 21.14 29.68 -13.28
CA GLN A 56 19.73 30.06 -13.42
C GLN A 56 19.12 30.48 -12.09
N VAL A 57 19.44 29.80 -10.98
CA VAL A 57 19.05 30.22 -9.62
C VAL A 57 19.61 31.62 -9.30
N GLU A 58 20.90 31.86 -9.56
CA GLU A 58 21.54 33.17 -9.34
C GLU A 58 20.89 34.29 -10.17
N ASN A 59 20.38 33.96 -11.36
CA ASN A 59 19.68 34.88 -12.24
C ASN A 59 18.16 35.00 -11.94
N ASN A 60 17.67 34.39 -10.86
CA ASN A 60 16.25 34.34 -10.49
C ASN A 60 15.34 33.74 -11.57
N ASP A 61 15.82 32.76 -12.32
CA ASP A 61 15.00 32.02 -13.27
C ASP A 61 13.91 31.23 -12.53
N LEU A 62 12.66 31.40 -12.95
CA LEU A 62 11.51 30.80 -12.26
C LEU A 62 11.55 29.26 -12.25
N SER A 63 12.00 28.64 -13.34
CA SER A 63 12.06 27.18 -13.44
C SER A 63 13.12 26.60 -12.50
N ALA A 64 14.28 27.25 -12.41
CA ALA A 64 15.32 26.86 -11.47
C ALA A 64 14.90 27.14 -10.01
N LEU A 65 14.21 28.24 -9.73
CA LEU A 65 13.67 28.52 -8.40
C LEU A 65 12.62 27.49 -7.98
N LYS A 66 11.73 27.07 -8.89
CA LYS A 66 10.78 25.96 -8.65
C LYS A 66 11.48 24.64 -8.36
N MET A 67 12.57 24.30 -9.07
CA MET A 67 13.33 23.09 -8.74
C MET A 67 13.98 23.18 -7.34
N LEU A 68 14.50 24.35 -6.97
CA LEU A 68 15.07 24.58 -5.65
C LEU A 68 14.00 24.50 -4.55
N ASP A 69 12.83 25.09 -4.77
CA ASP A 69 11.71 25.07 -3.84
C ASP A 69 11.03 23.68 -3.78
N ALA A 70 10.96 22.95 -4.88
CA ALA A 70 10.45 21.58 -4.87
C ALA A 70 11.30 20.61 -4.04
N THR A 71 12.61 20.88 -3.88
CA THR A 71 13.52 20.03 -3.11
C THR A 71 13.17 20.04 -1.61
N ALA A 72 13.13 18.85 -1.00
CA ALA A 72 12.80 18.65 0.40
C ALA A 72 13.74 19.42 1.34
N LYS A 73 13.15 20.21 2.24
CA LYS A 73 13.86 20.95 3.30
C LYS A 73 13.79 20.22 4.62
N LEU A 74 14.66 20.64 5.53
CA LEU A 74 14.72 20.11 6.89
C LEU A 74 13.42 20.38 7.65
N PRO A 75 12.64 19.34 7.98
CA PRO A 75 11.37 19.53 8.64
C PRO A 75 11.58 19.75 10.14
N SER A 76 10.61 20.40 10.77
CA SER A 76 10.52 20.45 12.23
C SER A 76 10.10 19.08 12.77
N GLY A 77 10.49 18.76 14.01
CA GLY A 77 10.05 17.51 14.67
C GLY A 77 10.89 16.28 14.36
N ILE A 78 12.15 16.43 13.95
CA ILE A 78 13.09 15.30 13.76
C ILE A 78 13.19 14.46 15.05
N LEU A 79 13.22 15.10 16.22
CA LEU A 79 13.23 14.42 17.53
C LEU A 79 11.86 13.84 17.92
N SER A 80 10.86 13.99 17.08
CA SER A 80 9.56 13.33 17.18
C SER A 80 9.36 12.33 16.03
N GLY A 81 10.43 11.98 15.33
CA GLY A 81 10.44 10.99 14.26
C GLY A 81 10.05 11.51 12.87
N ASN A 82 10.05 12.83 12.65
CA ASN A 82 9.79 13.42 11.35
C ASN A 82 11.02 13.34 10.43
N ILE A 83 11.28 12.15 9.91
CA ILE A 83 12.43 11.84 9.03
C ILE A 83 12.02 11.54 7.57
N ILE A 84 10.76 11.82 7.23
CA ILE A 84 10.20 11.60 5.89
C ILE A 84 9.77 12.96 5.36
N GLN A 85 10.42 13.42 4.30
CA GLN A 85 10.08 14.66 3.62
C GLN A 85 10.13 14.44 2.11
N TYR A 86 9.00 14.58 1.43
CA TYR A 86 8.94 14.40 -0.02
C TYR A 86 9.25 15.68 -0.81
N GLY A 87 9.27 16.85 -0.16
CA GLY A 87 9.30 18.10 -0.92
C GLY A 87 8.02 18.27 -1.75
N ASP A 88 8.06 19.16 -2.73
CA ASP A 88 6.93 19.36 -3.65
C ASP A 88 7.16 18.55 -4.93
N PHE A 89 6.58 17.36 -4.97
CA PHE A 89 6.69 16.46 -6.12
C PHE A 89 6.07 17.08 -7.38
N ASP A 90 4.87 17.66 -7.27
CA ASP A 90 4.14 18.17 -8.43
C ASP A 90 4.81 19.42 -9.01
N GLU A 91 5.37 20.28 -8.16
CA GLU A 91 6.17 21.42 -8.61
C GLU A 91 7.44 20.99 -9.34
N CYS A 92 8.17 19.98 -8.84
CA CYS A 92 9.33 19.43 -9.54
C CYS A 92 8.95 18.85 -10.90
N MET A 93 7.87 18.08 -10.94
CA MET A 93 7.40 17.43 -12.17
C MET A 93 6.80 18.41 -13.17
N GLY A 94 6.44 19.62 -12.74
CA GLY A 94 6.03 20.73 -13.61
C GLY A 94 7.18 21.39 -14.37
N VAL A 95 8.45 21.07 -14.06
CA VAL A 95 9.63 21.63 -14.75
C VAL A 95 10.22 20.60 -15.72
N GLU A 96 10.16 20.88 -17.03
CA GLU A 96 10.53 19.92 -18.09
C GLU A 96 11.99 19.42 -18.02
N THR A 97 12.90 20.26 -17.52
CA THR A 97 14.33 19.94 -17.36
C THR A 97 14.65 19.27 -16.02
N ALA A 98 13.64 18.89 -15.23
CA ALA A 98 13.82 18.32 -13.91
C ALA A 98 13.53 16.81 -13.84
N GLN A 99 14.11 16.19 -12.81
CA GLN A 99 13.89 14.83 -12.38
C GLN A 99 13.76 14.81 -10.86
N TYR A 100 12.67 14.23 -10.38
CA TYR A 100 12.43 14.02 -8.96
C TYR A 100 13.04 12.70 -8.51
N CYS A 101 13.82 12.68 -7.44
CA CYS A 101 14.40 11.47 -6.85
C CYS A 101 14.08 11.37 -5.36
N LEU A 102 13.51 10.24 -4.92
CA LEU A 102 13.36 9.94 -3.49
C LEU A 102 14.55 9.10 -3.00
N VAL A 103 15.32 9.64 -2.07
CA VAL A 103 16.52 9.02 -1.51
C VAL A 103 16.21 8.41 -0.15
N GLU A 104 16.66 7.17 0.08
CA GLU A 104 16.70 6.56 1.41
C GLU A 104 18.09 6.79 2.03
N MET A 105 18.11 7.34 3.24
CA MET A 105 19.35 7.68 3.96
C MET A 105 19.38 7.00 5.31
N ASP A 106 20.50 6.37 5.61
CA ASP A 106 20.76 5.75 6.91
C ASP A 106 21.64 6.67 7.76
N PHE A 107 21.05 7.16 8.85
CA PHE A 107 21.71 8.01 9.84
C PHE A 107 22.27 7.22 11.04
N ASP A 108 22.12 5.89 11.07
CA ASP A 108 22.47 5.05 12.23
C ASP A 108 23.93 5.26 12.68
N HIS A 109 24.83 5.42 11.70
CA HIS A 109 26.25 5.65 11.89
C HIS A 109 26.62 7.03 12.45
N LEU A 110 25.73 8.03 12.35
CA LEU A 110 25.96 9.38 12.88
C LEU A 110 25.75 9.45 14.40
N TRP A 111 24.97 8.54 14.95
CA TRP A 111 24.60 8.53 16.36
C TRP A 111 25.67 7.86 17.24
N ARG A 112 26.79 8.56 17.49
CA ARG A 112 27.80 8.14 18.48
C ARG A 112 27.32 8.40 19.91
N LYS A 113 27.80 7.62 20.90
CA LYS A 113 27.55 7.89 22.32
C LYS A 113 28.07 9.30 22.67
N PRO A 114 27.32 10.13 23.43
CA PRO A 114 26.19 9.81 24.32
C PRO A 114 24.78 9.99 23.71
N HIS A 115 24.63 10.19 22.40
CA HIS A 115 23.34 10.56 21.78
C HIS A 115 22.40 9.38 21.46
N SER A 116 22.54 8.23 22.13
CA SER A 116 21.73 7.02 21.84
C SER A 116 20.24 7.20 22.13
N LYS A 117 19.86 8.03 23.11
CA LYS A 117 18.44 8.36 23.36
C LYS A 117 17.81 9.19 22.23
N LEU A 118 18.64 9.96 21.51
CA LEU A 118 18.18 10.80 20.41
C LEU A 118 17.85 9.93 19.18
N LYS A 119 18.70 8.95 18.93
CA LYS A 119 18.53 7.92 17.91
C LYS A 119 17.16 7.23 18.02
N ASP A 120 16.78 6.78 19.22
CA ASP A 120 15.48 6.14 19.43
C ASP A 120 14.31 7.06 19.09
N LEU A 121 14.40 8.35 19.43
CA LEU A 121 13.36 9.32 19.12
C LEU A 121 13.26 9.62 17.62
N VAL A 122 14.40 9.81 16.95
CA VAL A 122 14.47 10.09 15.51
C VAL A 122 13.91 8.93 14.68
N HIS A 123 14.18 7.70 15.08
CA HIS A 123 13.69 6.50 14.41
C HIS A 123 12.36 5.98 14.98
N SER A 124 11.68 6.76 15.83
CA SER A 124 10.43 6.39 16.51
C SER A 124 10.45 4.97 17.10
N TYR A 125 11.51 4.67 17.84
CA TYR A 125 11.78 3.40 18.52
C TYR A 125 11.93 2.19 17.59
N TYR A 126 12.21 2.41 16.30
CA TYR A 126 12.45 1.35 15.33
C TYR A 126 11.31 0.32 15.26
N LEU A 127 10.05 0.77 15.25
CA LEU A 127 8.88 -0.13 15.27
C LEU A 127 8.99 -1.22 14.18
N PHE A 128 9.35 -0.82 12.96
CA PHE A 128 9.71 -1.73 11.88
C PHE A 128 11.11 -1.38 11.39
N ARG A 129 12.07 -2.25 11.71
CA ARG A 129 13.43 -2.13 11.18
C ARG A 129 13.43 -2.52 9.70
N GLU A 130 14.10 -1.70 8.91
CA GLU A 130 14.36 -1.93 7.50
C GLU A 130 15.86 -1.76 7.23
N ASP A 131 16.32 -2.46 6.20
CA ASP A 131 17.62 -2.29 5.55
C ASP A 131 17.44 -2.02 4.05
N PHE A 132 18.49 -1.56 3.40
CA PHE A 132 18.59 -1.33 1.95
C PHE A 132 18.30 -2.60 1.12
N SER A 133 18.52 -3.78 1.70
CA SER A 133 18.24 -5.07 1.07
C SER A 133 16.76 -5.49 1.14
N ASP A 134 15.96 -4.90 2.03
CA ASP A 134 14.56 -5.30 2.25
C ASP A 134 13.63 -4.77 1.14
N PRO A 135 12.61 -5.52 0.70
CA PRO A 135 11.65 -5.05 -0.28
C PRO A 135 10.72 -3.95 0.29
N ALA A 136 10.77 -2.74 -0.27
CA ALA A 136 10.06 -1.53 0.22
C ALA A 136 8.51 -1.58 0.18
N HIS A 137 7.91 -2.63 -0.37
CA HIS A 137 6.50 -2.59 -0.75
C HIS A 137 5.51 -3.02 0.35
N ARG A 138 5.98 -3.50 1.51
CA ARG A 138 5.11 -4.19 2.48
C ARG A 138 4.80 -3.41 3.73
N LEU A 139 5.85 -2.95 4.40
CA LEU A 139 5.76 -2.25 5.67
C LEU A 139 6.56 -0.96 5.54
N PRO A 140 6.04 0.14 6.07
CA PRO A 140 6.80 1.37 6.12
C PRO A 140 7.88 1.18 7.17
N GLY A 141 9.13 1.20 6.76
CA GLY A 141 10.21 1.11 7.72
C GLY A 141 10.50 2.44 8.41
N PHE A 142 11.16 2.30 9.56
CA PHE A 142 11.42 3.35 10.54
C PHE A 142 12.92 3.61 10.70
N SER A 143 13.77 2.77 10.11
CA SER A 143 15.22 2.88 10.20
C SER A 143 15.79 3.95 9.27
N MET A 144 15.19 4.18 8.09
CA MET A 144 15.78 5.08 7.09
C MET A 144 14.97 6.37 6.97
N ALA A 145 15.68 7.47 6.76
CA ALA A 145 15.08 8.74 6.39
C ALA A 145 14.79 8.75 4.90
N ARG A 146 13.69 9.39 4.49
CA ARG A 146 13.28 9.50 3.08
C ARG A 146 13.21 10.96 2.68
N TRP A 147 13.91 11.32 1.61
CA TRP A 147 14.09 12.72 1.24
C TRP A 147 13.97 12.94 -0.28
N GLY A 148 13.06 13.82 -0.68
CA GLY A 148 12.81 14.15 -2.08
C GLY A 148 13.77 15.22 -2.61
N PHE A 149 14.45 14.94 -3.71
CA PHE A 149 15.32 15.91 -4.38
C PHE A 149 14.83 16.18 -5.78
N CYS A 150 14.77 17.45 -6.16
CA CYS A 150 14.52 17.87 -7.54
C CYS A 150 15.84 18.25 -8.19
N ILE A 151 16.32 17.44 -9.12
CA ILE A 151 17.62 17.59 -9.77
C ILE A 151 17.45 17.76 -11.29
N PRO A 152 18.49 18.23 -12.03
CA PRO A 152 18.43 18.27 -13.48
C PRO A 152 18.22 16.88 -14.10
N ARG A 153 17.48 16.82 -15.21
CA ARG A 153 17.12 15.58 -15.92
C ARG A 153 18.33 14.77 -16.41
N GLU A 154 19.45 15.43 -16.69
CA GLU A 154 20.68 14.81 -17.16
C GLU A 154 21.45 14.07 -16.05
N CYS A 155 21.01 14.19 -14.79
CA CYS A 155 21.66 13.56 -13.65
C CYS A 155 21.10 12.17 -13.36
N SER A 156 22.01 11.22 -13.14
CA SER A 156 21.68 9.85 -12.75
C SER A 156 21.39 9.73 -11.25
N SER A 157 20.74 8.64 -10.83
CA SER A 157 20.61 8.27 -9.41
C SER A 157 21.98 8.18 -8.73
N ASP A 158 22.96 7.60 -9.42
CA ASP A 158 24.30 7.35 -8.90
C ASP A 158 25.09 8.65 -8.68
N ASP A 159 24.85 9.68 -9.49
CA ASP A 159 25.43 11.01 -9.31
C ASP A 159 24.93 11.66 -8.00
N LEU A 160 23.63 11.51 -7.70
CA LEU A 160 23.02 12.02 -6.48
C LEU A 160 23.50 11.23 -5.26
N GLU A 161 23.48 9.90 -5.29
CA GLU A 161 23.96 9.06 -4.19
C GLU A 161 25.42 9.36 -3.82
N ARG A 162 26.31 9.40 -4.83
CA ARG A 162 27.74 9.71 -4.61
C ARG A 162 27.92 11.09 -4.02
N SER A 163 27.18 12.09 -4.50
CA SER A 163 27.26 13.45 -3.98
C SER A 163 26.81 13.54 -2.53
N LEU A 164 25.71 12.88 -2.17
CA LEU A 164 25.19 12.89 -0.80
C LEU A 164 26.14 12.18 0.17
N ARG A 165 26.71 11.04 -0.25
CA ARG A 165 27.68 10.30 0.57
C ARG A 165 28.92 11.12 0.88
N GLU A 166 29.45 11.84 -0.11
CA GLU A 166 30.68 12.63 0.02
C GLU A 166 30.45 13.94 0.79
N ASN A 167 29.32 14.61 0.56
CA ASN A 167 29.01 15.88 1.24
C ASN A 167 28.56 15.70 2.69
N PHE A 168 27.83 14.62 2.99
CA PHE A 168 27.19 14.42 4.30
C PHE A 168 27.73 13.22 5.10
N GLY A 169 28.57 12.37 4.50
CA GLY A 169 29.13 11.19 5.18
C GLY A 169 28.09 10.13 5.57
N VAL A 170 26.94 10.10 4.90
CA VAL A 170 25.83 9.18 5.18
C VAL A 170 25.74 8.08 4.14
N LYS A 171 25.26 6.90 4.55
CA LYS A 171 24.91 5.84 3.61
C LYS A 171 23.59 6.20 2.93
N THR A 172 23.59 6.18 1.60
CA THR A 172 22.46 6.55 0.77
C THR A 172 22.18 5.45 -0.24
N GLN A 173 20.91 5.25 -0.55
CA GLN A 173 20.46 4.39 -1.64
C GLN A 173 19.19 4.94 -2.26
N ILE A 174 19.12 4.92 -3.58
CA ILE A 174 17.97 5.23 -4.40
C ILE A 174 17.53 3.93 -5.05
N ARG A 175 16.33 3.48 -4.70
CA ARG A 175 15.80 2.24 -5.29
C ARG A 175 15.50 2.45 -6.78
N PRO A 176 15.57 1.39 -7.60
CA PRO A 176 15.23 1.47 -9.02
C PRO A 176 13.82 2.05 -9.22
N GLY A 177 13.70 3.04 -10.10
CA GLY A 177 12.43 3.72 -10.40
C GLY A 177 12.05 4.86 -9.45
N MET A 178 12.81 5.12 -8.38
CA MET A 178 12.53 6.23 -7.46
C MET A 178 12.98 7.61 -7.98
N CYS A 179 13.73 7.63 -9.08
CA CYS A 179 13.98 8.81 -9.89
C CYS A 179 12.99 8.86 -11.05
N GLN A 180 12.10 9.86 -11.05
CA GLN A 180 11.04 10.08 -12.03
C GLN A 180 11.34 11.36 -12.82
N LYS A 181 11.41 11.26 -14.14
CA LYS A 181 11.59 12.42 -15.03
C LYS A 181 10.27 13.14 -15.24
N SER A 182 10.28 14.48 -15.24
CA SER A 182 9.09 15.31 -15.52
C SER A 182 8.38 14.88 -16.82
N VAL A 183 9.15 14.82 -17.91
CA VAL A 183 8.68 14.29 -19.19
C VAL A 183 8.99 12.80 -19.25
N LYS A 184 7.94 11.97 -19.20
CA LYS A 184 8.05 10.52 -19.32
C LYS A 184 8.45 10.13 -20.73
N ASP A 185 9.43 9.25 -20.84
CA ASP A 185 9.74 8.58 -22.10
C ASP A 185 8.54 7.68 -22.45
N VAL A 186 7.97 7.83 -23.66
CA VAL A 186 6.74 7.11 -24.06
C VAL A 186 7.07 5.64 -24.30
N GLU A 187 6.82 4.80 -23.31
CA GLU A 187 6.89 3.34 -23.50
C GLU A 187 5.64 2.82 -24.22
N PRO A 188 5.80 2.00 -25.28
CA PRO A 188 4.67 1.39 -25.96
C PRO A 188 3.97 0.40 -25.04
N TRP A 189 2.64 0.33 -25.16
CA TRP A 189 1.84 -0.60 -24.36
C TRP A 189 2.14 -2.05 -24.71
N GLY A 190 2.28 -2.89 -23.67
CA GLY A 190 2.42 -4.33 -23.84
C GLY A 190 1.11 -4.98 -24.26
N PHE A 191 1.19 -6.22 -24.76
CA PHE A 191 0.02 -7.02 -25.12
C PHE A 191 -1.03 -7.13 -23.99
N GLY A 192 -0.56 -7.31 -22.74
CA GLY A 192 -1.44 -7.38 -21.57
C GLY A 192 -2.19 -6.09 -21.27
N ASP A 193 -1.57 -4.93 -21.53
CA ASP A 193 -2.19 -3.61 -21.37
C ASP A 193 -3.38 -3.42 -22.33
N TYR A 194 -3.22 -3.84 -23.59
CA TYR A 194 -4.31 -3.82 -24.57
C TYR A 194 -5.49 -4.70 -24.15
N ILE A 195 -5.23 -5.95 -23.72
CA ILE A 195 -6.27 -6.88 -23.26
C ILE A 195 -7.06 -6.27 -22.09
N ALA A 196 -6.36 -5.77 -21.07
CA ALA A 196 -7.01 -5.23 -19.89
C ALA A 196 -7.89 -4.02 -20.23
N ARG A 197 -7.41 -3.09 -21.06
CA ARG A 197 -8.18 -1.92 -21.50
C ARG A 197 -9.40 -2.30 -22.34
N ILE A 198 -9.25 -3.24 -23.27
CA ILE A 198 -10.39 -3.74 -24.06
C ILE A 198 -11.42 -4.40 -23.15
N PHE A 199 -10.98 -5.24 -22.20
CA PHE A 199 -11.87 -5.89 -21.23
C PHE A 199 -12.69 -4.88 -20.44
N PHE A 200 -12.06 -3.85 -19.85
CA PHE A 200 -12.78 -2.81 -19.11
C PHE A 200 -13.64 -1.92 -20.02
N ALA A 201 -13.17 -1.59 -21.23
CA ALA A 201 -13.95 -0.83 -22.20
C ALA A 201 -15.22 -1.56 -22.63
N VAL A 202 -15.15 -2.88 -22.85
CA VAL A 202 -16.32 -3.72 -23.16
C VAL A 202 -17.30 -3.74 -21.99
N ILE A 203 -16.82 -3.86 -20.74
CA ILE A 203 -17.69 -3.81 -19.56
C ILE A 203 -18.38 -2.45 -19.43
N ILE A 204 -17.62 -1.35 -19.54
CA ILE A 204 -18.17 0.01 -19.47
C ILE A 204 -19.19 0.25 -20.60
N GLY A 205 -18.88 -0.20 -21.81
CA GLY A 205 -19.78 -0.15 -22.96
C GLY A 205 -21.07 -0.95 -22.73
N ALA A 206 -20.96 -2.17 -22.21
CA ALA A 206 -22.11 -3.02 -21.90
C ALA A 206 -23.00 -2.42 -20.81
N VAL A 207 -22.39 -1.87 -19.74
CA VAL A 207 -23.12 -1.18 -18.66
C VAL A 207 -23.80 0.08 -19.18
N SER A 208 -23.11 0.89 -19.99
CA SER A 208 -23.66 2.14 -20.54
C SER A 208 -24.81 1.87 -21.50
N ALA A 209 -24.62 0.95 -22.45
CA ALA A 209 -25.66 0.57 -23.41
C ALA A 209 -26.88 -0.05 -22.72
N SER A 210 -26.66 -0.96 -21.76
CA SER A 210 -27.76 -1.58 -21.00
C SER A 210 -28.53 -0.57 -20.15
N THR A 211 -27.82 0.35 -19.49
CA THR A 211 -28.47 1.40 -18.68
C THR A 211 -29.27 2.37 -19.57
N LEU A 212 -28.74 2.72 -20.76
CA LEU A 212 -29.45 3.58 -21.71
C LEU A 212 -30.72 2.90 -22.25
N ILE A 213 -30.63 1.62 -22.64
CA ILE A 213 -31.79 0.84 -23.10
C ILE A 213 -32.84 0.71 -22.00
N ASP A 214 -32.43 0.49 -20.75
CA ASP A 214 -33.33 0.38 -19.61
C ASP A 214 -34.10 1.68 -19.34
N VAL A 215 -33.46 2.83 -19.55
CA VAL A 215 -34.09 4.15 -19.37
C VAL A 215 -35.01 4.52 -20.54
N ILE A 216 -34.64 4.19 -21.77
CA ILE A 216 -35.41 4.59 -22.98
C ILE A 216 -36.52 3.60 -23.31
N SER A 217 -36.23 2.29 -23.24
CA SER A 217 -37.07 1.24 -23.78
C SER A 217 -37.36 0.17 -22.72
N ALA A 218 -38.42 0.39 -21.93
CA ALA A 218 -38.85 -0.50 -20.86
C ALA A 218 -39.25 -1.93 -21.33
N HIS A 219 -39.44 -2.14 -22.64
CA HIS A 219 -40.02 -3.38 -23.19
C HIS A 219 -39.01 -4.34 -23.85
N LEU A 220 -37.72 -4.00 -23.97
CA LEU A 220 -36.72 -4.89 -24.58
C LEU A 220 -36.07 -5.80 -23.51
N TYR A 221 -36.68 -6.97 -23.28
CA TYR A 221 -36.25 -7.92 -22.26
C TYR A 221 -35.23 -8.95 -22.77
N THR A 222 -33.99 -8.53 -23.02
CA THR A 222 -32.89 -9.51 -23.08
C THR A 222 -32.30 -9.67 -21.68
N LYS A 223 -32.60 -10.80 -21.03
CA LYS A 223 -32.20 -11.10 -19.64
C LYS A 223 -30.70 -10.90 -19.38
N ILE A 224 -29.87 -11.21 -20.38
CA ILE A 224 -28.42 -11.04 -20.33
C ILE A 224 -28.03 -9.57 -20.37
N LEU A 225 -28.57 -8.78 -21.30
CA LEU A 225 -28.24 -7.36 -21.42
C LEU A 225 -28.67 -6.59 -20.17
N MET A 226 -29.88 -6.83 -19.69
CA MET A 226 -30.42 -6.18 -18.48
C MET A 226 -29.67 -6.55 -17.20
N SER A 227 -28.83 -7.58 -17.23
CA SER A 227 -27.93 -7.91 -16.11
C SER A 227 -26.81 -6.89 -15.94
N PHE A 228 -26.50 -6.09 -16.97
CA PHE A 228 -25.50 -5.01 -16.92
C PHE A 228 -26.09 -3.62 -16.61
N SER A 229 -27.43 -3.47 -16.51
CA SER A 229 -28.04 -2.16 -16.21
C SER A 229 -27.64 -1.67 -14.83
N LEU A 230 -27.00 -0.51 -14.76
CA LEU A 230 -26.54 0.07 -13.50
C LEU A 230 -27.74 0.49 -12.64
N SER A 231 -28.77 1.08 -13.24
CA SER A 231 -29.98 1.52 -12.54
C SER A 231 -30.65 0.37 -11.78
N ARG A 232 -30.94 -0.75 -12.47
CA ARG A 232 -31.53 -1.94 -11.83
C ARG A 232 -30.63 -2.58 -10.79
N ASN A 233 -29.34 -2.72 -11.09
CA ASN A 233 -28.42 -3.33 -10.13
C ASN A 233 -28.24 -2.45 -8.89
N LEU A 234 -28.25 -1.12 -9.03
CA LEU A 234 -28.17 -0.20 -7.90
C LEU A 234 -29.46 -0.24 -7.07
N SER A 235 -30.63 -0.23 -7.70
CA SER A 235 -31.91 -0.40 -6.99
C SER A 235 -31.95 -1.73 -6.22
N LYS A 236 -31.51 -2.83 -6.83
CA LYS A 236 -31.41 -4.14 -6.15
C LYS A 236 -30.37 -4.18 -5.05
N LEU A 237 -29.27 -3.43 -5.19
CA LEU A 237 -28.21 -3.36 -4.18
C LEU A 237 -28.67 -2.61 -2.93
N LEU A 238 -29.52 -1.60 -3.10
CA LEU A 238 -30.10 -0.80 -2.03
C LEU A 238 -31.41 -1.41 -1.47
N GLU A 239 -31.97 -2.41 -2.14
CA GLU A 239 -33.18 -3.09 -1.72
C GLU A 239 -32.91 -3.93 -0.46
N VAL A 240 -33.62 -3.62 0.62
CA VAL A 240 -33.59 -4.41 1.86
C VAL A 240 -34.69 -5.46 1.78
N ARG A 241 -34.30 -6.73 1.68
CA ARG A 241 -35.22 -7.88 1.69
C ARG A 241 -35.10 -8.65 2.99
N GLU A 242 -36.23 -8.90 3.62
CA GLU A 242 -36.31 -9.84 4.75
C GLU A 242 -36.57 -11.25 4.22
N ASN A 243 -35.61 -12.15 4.45
CA ASN A 243 -35.75 -13.57 4.15
C ASN A 243 -35.90 -14.33 5.46
N SER A 244 -37.06 -14.95 5.68
CA SER A 244 -37.35 -15.78 6.87
C SER A 244 -36.41 -16.98 7.03
N HIS A 245 -35.74 -17.41 5.95
CA HIS A 245 -34.78 -18.52 5.94
C HIS A 245 -33.34 -18.11 6.23
N GLU A 246 -33.05 -16.81 6.40
CA GLU A 246 -31.70 -16.30 6.67
C GLU A 246 -31.53 -15.91 8.15
N ILE A 247 -30.33 -16.15 8.68
CA ILE A 247 -30.00 -15.75 10.05
C ILE A 247 -29.63 -14.26 10.04
N GLY A 248 -30.63 -13.40 10.26
CA GLY A 248 -30.50 -11.94 10.12
C GLY A 248 -29.33 -11.33 10.92
N GLY A 249 -29.08 -11.81 12.14
CA GLY A 249 -27.97 -11.34 12.99
C GLY A 249 -26.58 -11.50 12.35
N LEU A 250 -26.38 -12.49 11.46
CA LEU A 250 -25.10 -12.69 10.77
C LEU A 250 -24.79 -11.54 9.81
N HIS A 251 -25.80 -10.87 9.24
CA HIS A 251 -25.58 -9.75 8.33
C HIS A 251 -24.97 -8.54 9.06
N GLY A 252 -25.41 -8.27 10.29
CA GLY A 252 -24.80 -7.25 11.15
C GLY A 252 -23.35 -7.57 11.49
N ILE A 253 -23.07 -8.81 11.90
CA ILE A 253 -21.71 -9.28 12.22
C ILE A 253 -20.80 -9.17 10.99
N ARG A 254 -21.28 -9.52 9.79
CA ARG A 254 -20.52 -9.38 8.55
C ARG A 254 -20.19 -7.93 8.24
N THR A 255 -21.15 -7.03 8.45
CA THR A 255 -20.96 -5.60 8.20
C THR A 255 -19.91 -5.01 9.14
N LEU A 256 -20.00 -5.29 10.44
CA LEU A 256 -19.02 -4.84 11.42
C LEU A 256 -17.61 -5.37 11.12
N ASN A 257 -17.49 -6.66 10.79
CA ASN A 257 -16.21 -7.25 10.39
C ASN A 257 -15.65 -6.65 9.10
N ALA A 258 -16.50 -6.32 8.12
CA ALA A 258 -16.07 -5.70 6.86
C ALA A 258 -15.51 -4.29 7.09
N ILE A 259 -16.21 -3.49 7.87
CA ILE A 259 -15.77 -2.13 8.25
C ILE A 259 -14.46 -2.21 9.01
N ALA A 260 -14.37 -3.10 10.00
CA ALA A 260 -13.18 -3.24 10.82
C ALA A 260 -11.95 -3.72 10.02
N LEU A 261 -12.14 -4.67 9.09
CA LEU A 261 -11.10 -5.10 8.15
C LEU A 261 -10.62 -3.95 7.23
N LEU A 262 -11.55 -3.14 6.72
CA LEU A 262 -11.23 -1.97 5.89
C LEU A 262 -10.41 -0.95 6.68
N LEU A 263 -10.84 -0.63 7.91
CA LEU A 263 -10.13 0.29 8.81
C LEU A 263 -8.73 -0.23 9.13
N CYS A 264 -8.60 -1.54 9.38
CA CYS A 264 -7.31 -2.17 9.64
C CYS A 264 -6.35 -2.00 8.45
N HIS A 265 -6.77 -2.36 7.24
CA HIS A 265 -5.94 -2.19 6.04
C HIS A 265 -5.56 -0.72 5.80
N LYS A 266 -6.53 0.20 5.94
CA LYS A 266 -6.27 1.63 5.78
C LYS A 266 -5.28 2.15 6.82
N SER A 267 -5.37 1.68 8.07
CA SER A 267 -4.48 2.10 9.16
C SER A 267 -3.02 1.75 8.89
N VAL A 268 -2.75 0.59 8.28
CA VAL A 268 -1.39 0.17 7.90
C VAL A 268 -0.86 1.02 6.76
N SER A 269 -1.69 1.27 5.73
CA SER A 269 -1.31 2.13 4.59
C SER A 269 -1.02 3.56 5.02
N LEU A 270 -1.69 4.06 6.06
CA LEU A 270 -1.48 5.40 6.59
C LEU A 270 -0.06 5.62 7.13
N PHE A 271 0.68 4.58 7.51
CA PHE A 271 2.07 4.71 8.01
C PHE A 271 3.10 5.04 6.93
N PHE A 272 2.75 4.91 5.65
CA PHE A 272 3.59 5.40 4.56
C PHE A 272 3.56 6.93 4.45
N ASN A 273 2.56 7.61 5.03
CA ASN A 273 2.49 9.06 5.02
C ASN A 273 3.45 9.68 6.05
N PRO A 274 4.00 10.87 5.78
CA PRO A 274 4.84 11.60 6.73
C PRO A 274 4.01 12.11 7.90
N TYR A 275 4.48 11.85 9.12
CA TYR A 275 3.90 12.40 10.35
C TYR A 275 4.91 13.28 11.06
N MET A 276 4.49 14.50 11.40
CA MET A 276 5.31 15.42 12.21
C MET A 276 5.65 14.86 13.60
N ASN A 277 4.72 14.11 14.19
CA ASN A 277 4.91 13.45 15.49
C ASN A 277 4.68 11.94 15.36
N ARG A 278 5.67 11.28 14.78
CA ARG A 278 5.68 9.84 14.56
C ARG A 278 5.88 9.08 15.87
N THR A 279 6.68 9.59 16.81
CA THR A 279 6.89 8.97 18.13
C THR A 279 5.59 8.82 18.93
N ALA A 280 4.80 9.89 19.08
CA ALA A 280 3.52 9.81 19.80
C ALA A 280 2.51 8.90 19.08
N THR A 281 2.59 8.81 17.75
CA THR A 281 1.79 7.87 16.97
C THR A 281 2.16 6.43 17.32
N ILE A 282 3.45 6.10 17.39
CA ILE A 282 3.92 4.77 17.80
C ILE A 282 3.54 4.45 19.25
N GLU A 283 3.70 5.37 20.18
CA GLU A 283 3.27 5.17 21.58
C GLU A 283 1.76 4.91 21.70
N ARG A 284 0.96 5.57 20.87
CA ARG A 284 -0.48 5.32 20.79
C ARG A 284 -0.79 3.94 20.22
N LEU A 285 -0.01 3.50 19.25
CA LEU A 285 -0.17 2.23 18.58
C LEU A 285 0.39 1.06 19.37
N THR A 286 1.37 1.22 20.26
CA THR A 286 1.90 0.09 21.04
C THR A 286 1.00 -0.29 22.21
N ARG A 287 -0.07 0.49 22.46
CA ARG A 287 -1.06 0.22 23.50
C ARG A 287 -1.89 -1.05 23.24
N PRO A 288 -2.14 -1.92 24.23
CA PRO A 288 -2.75 -3.24 24.02
C PRO A 288 -4.08 -3.25 23.28
N TRP A 289 -4.99 -2.32 23.56
CA TRP A 289 -6.34 -2.30 22.95
C TRP A 289 -6.32 -2.01 21.44
N THR A 290 -5.23 -1.45 20.92
CA THR A 290 -5.10 -1.18 19.48
C THR A 290 -4.88 -2.43 18.65
N ILE A 291 -4.66 -3.60 19.28
CA ILE A 291 -4.50 -4.88 18.58
C ILE A 291 -5.72 -5.23 17.72
N ILE A 292 -6.91 -4.85 18.19
CA ILE A 292 -8.17 -5.05 17.47
C ILE A 292 -8.08 -4.30 16.12
N ALA A 293 -7.65 -3.03 16.13
CA ALA A 293 -7.56 -2.22 14.93
C ALA A 293 -6.41 -2.60 13.97
N LYS A 294 -5.36 -3.27 14.45
CA LYS A 294 -4.15 -3.57 13.66
C LYS A 294 -4.05 -5.00 13.15
N ASN A 295 -4.74 -5.94 13.78
CA ASN A 295 -4.62 -7.35 13.42
C ASN A 295 -5.73 -7.78 12.46
N ALA A 296 -5.44 -7.69 11.15
CA ALA A 296 -6.37 -8.07 10.10
C ALA A 296 -6.82 -9.55 10.19
N ILE A 297 -6.01 -10.43 10.81
CA ILE A 297 -6.27 -11.86 10.93
C ILE A 297 -7.57 -12.13 11.70
N ILE A 298 -7.83 -11.35 12.75
CA ILE A 298 -9.04 -11.50 13.59
C ILE A 298 -10.32 -11.37 12.74
N TYR A 299 -10.32 -10.41 11.82
CA TYR A 299 -11.47 -10.16 10.94
C TYR A 299 -11.57 -11.20 9.82
N THR A 300 -10.43 -11.62 9.26
CA THR A 300 -10.45 -12.69 8.24
C THR A 300 -10.92 -14.02 8.81
N ASP A 301 -10.53 -14.37 10.03
CA ASP A 301 -10.95 -15.60 10.71
C ASP A 301 -12.45 -15.59 10.99
N SER A 302 -12.98 -14.43 11.40
CA SER A 302 -14.42 -14.23 11.54
C SER A 302 -15.16 -14.51 10.23
N PHE A 303 -14.65 -14.02 9.09
CA PHE A 303 -15.22 -14.34 7.78
C PHE A 303 -15.10 -15.82 7.39
N ILE A 304 -14.04 -16.52 7.80
CA ILE A 304 -13.89 -17.98 7.61
C ILE A 304 -14.98 -18.71 8.39
N LEU A 305 -15.11 -18.39 9.68
CA LEU A 305 -16.07 -19.02 10.58
C LEU A 305 -17.51 -18.84 10.06
N LEU A 306 -17.87 -17.61 9.69
CA LEU A 306 -19.20 -17.31 9.11
C LEU A 306 -19.43 -18.08 7.81
N SER A 307 -18.42 -18.19 6.94
CA SER A 307 -18.52 -18.95 5.69
C SER A 307 -18.68 -20.45 5.95
N ALA A 308 -17.99 -21.00 6.96
CA ALA A 308 -18.10 -22.39 7.34
C ALA A 308 -19.47 -22.72 7.94
N LEU A 309 -19.96 -21.87 8.85
CA LEU A 309 -21.28 -21.99 9.47
C LEU A 309 -22.39 -22.04 8.42
N LEU A 310 -22.39 -21.10 7.47
CA LEU A 310 -23.40 -21.04 6.41
C LEU A 310 -23.35 -22.27 5.49
N ASN A 311 -22.14 -22.76 5.16
CA ASN A 311 -21.99 -23.97 4.36
C ASN A 311 -22.46 -25.23 5.10
N ALA A 312 -22.18 -25.33 6.40
CA ALA A 312 -22.64 -26.43 7.24
C ALA A 312 -24.18 -26.41 7.38
N ASN A 313 -24.77 -25.23 7.60
CA ASN A 313 -26.24 -25.09 7.68
C ASN A 313 -26.92 -25.48 6.36
N ALA A 314 -26.39 -25.02 5.22
CA ALA A 314 -26.90 -25.40 3.90
C ALA A 314 -26.76 -26.91 3.66
N LEU A 315 -25.64 -27.51 4.07
CA LEU A 315 -25.44 -28.95 3.95
C LEU A 315 -26.45 -29.75 4.80
N LEU A 316 -26.63 -29.38 6.06
CA LEU A 316 -27.59 -30.05 6.95
C LEU A 316 -29.01 -29.94 6.39
N THR A 317 -29.36 -28.80 5.80
CA THR A 317 -30.64 -28.58 5.14
C THR A 317 -30.82 -29.50 3.92
N ASP A 318 -29.77 -29.74 3.14
CA ASP A 318 -29.83 -30.65 2.00
C ASP A 318 -29.97 -32.11 2.45
N LEU A 319 -29.21 -32.51 3.49
CA LEU A 319 -29.24 -33.87 4.04
C LEU A 319 -30.59 -34.20 4.69
N THR A 320 -31.18 -33.28 5.44
CA THR A 320 -32.53 -33.45 6.03
C THR A 320 -33.62 -33.57 4.97
N LYS A 321 -33.40 -33.01 3.77
CA LYS A 321 -34.29 -33.17 2.61
C LYS A 321 -34.00 -34.43 1.77
N GLY A 322 -33.11 -35.31 2.23
CA GLY A 322 -32.72 -36.54 1.53
C GLY A 322 -31.90 -36.32 0.27
N GLN A 323 -31.32 -35.12 0.09
CA GLN A 323 -30.51 -34.82 -1.09
C GLN A 323 -29.06 -35.25 -0.89
N SER A 324 -28.47 -35.85 -1.93
CA SER A 324 -27.05 -36.22 -1.93
C SER A 324 -26.15 -34.98 -2.09
N MET A 325 -24.96 -35.04 -1.49
CA MET A 325 -23.97 -33.96 -1.57
C MET A 325 -23.44 -33.80 -3.01
N GLN A 326 -23.97 -32.81 -3.76
CA GLN A 326 -23.45 -32.46 -5.09
C GLN A 326 -22.19 -31.58 -5.00
N PHE A 327 -21.10 -32.14 -4.45
CA PHE A 327 -19.85 -31.42 -4.18
C PHE A 327 -19.30 -30.71 -5.43
N LYS A 328 -19.21 -31.41 -6.57
CA LYS A 328 -18.70 -30.86 -7.84
C LYS A 328 -19.47 -29.61 -8.29
N LYS A 329 -20.81 -29.66 -8.23
CA LYS A 329 -21.67 -28.54 -8.62
C LYS A 329 -21.51 -27.35 -7.68
N LYS A 330 -21.48 -27.59 -6.37
CA LYS A 330 -21.25 -26.53 -5.37
C LYS A 330 -19.88 -25.87 -5.54
N LEU A 331 -18.84 -26.66 -5.82
CA LEU A 331 -17.50 -26.15 -6.06
C LEU A 331 -17.42 -25.31 -7.34
N LEU A 332 -17.97 -25.80 -8.46
CA LEU A 332 -18.00 -25.05 -9.72
C LEU A 332 -18.75 -23.72 -9.58
N ASN A 333 -19.93 -23.72 -8.96
CA ASN A 333 -20.67 -22.48 -8.70
C ASN A 333 -19.86 -21.48 -7.87
N ARG A 334 -19.07 -21.96 -6.91
CA ARG A 334 -18.21 -21.10 -6.09
C ARG A 334 -17.07 -20.50 -6.91
N ILE A 335 -16.44 -21.29 -7.78
CA ILE A 335 -15.36 -20.83 -8.65
C ILE A 335 -15.89 -19.77 -9.62
N PHE A 336 -17.00 -20.04 -10.32
CA PHE A 336 -17.61 -19.08 -11.25
C PHE A 336 -18.09 -17.79 -10.58
N ARG A 337 -18.41 -17.83 -9.28
CA ARG A 337 -18.78 -16.63 -8.52
C ARG A 337 -17.58 -15.76 -8.12
N VAL A 338 -16.44 -16.37 -7.80
CA VAL A 338 -15.28 -15.66 -7.21
C VAL A 338 -14.24 -15.30 -8.26
N LEU A 339 -13.91 -16.24 -9.15
CA LEU A 339 -12.80 -16.12 -10.08
C LEU A 339 -12.92 -14.89 -11.02
N PRO A 340 -14.08 -14.56 -11.61
CA PRO A 340 -14.18 -13.40 -12.50
C PRO A 340 -13.83 -12.08 -11.81
N ASN A 341 -14.27 -11.89 -10.56
CA ASN A 341 -13.99 -10.68 -9.79
C ASN A 341 -12.50 -10.59 -9.42
N VAL A 342 -11.87 -11.72 -9.07
CA VAL A 342 -10.43 -11.77 -8.78
C VAL A 342 -9.61 -11.46 -10.04
N ILE A 343 -9.99 -12.00 -11.19
CA ILE A 343 -9.33 -11.71 -12.47
C ILE A 343 -9.45 -10.22 -12.79
N ALA A 344 -10.66 -9.65 -12.69
CA ALA A 344 -10.88 -8.22 -12.95
C ALA A 344 -10.01 -7.35 -12.03
N LEU A 345 -9.94 -7.66 -10.73
CA LEU A 345 -9.09 -6.94 -9.79
C LEU A 345 -7.60 -7.04 -10.15
N ILE A 346 -7.11 -8.24 -10.49
CA ILE A 346 -5.71 -8.42 -10.88
C ILE A 346 -5.41 -7.62 -12.15
N LEU A 347 -6.26 -7.70 -13.18
CA LEU A 347 -6.07 -6.94 -14.42
C LEU A 347 -6.05 -5.43 -14.15
N PHE A 348 -6.95 -4.93 -13.30
CA PHE A 348 -7.00 -3.53 -12.91
C PHE A 348 -5.71 -3.10 -12.23
N CYS A 349 -5.28 -3.79 -11.17
CA CYS A 349 -4.07 -3.45 -10.41
C CYS A 349 -2.79 -3.59 -11.25
N THR A 350 -2.78 -4.46 -12.26
CA THR A 350 -1.59 -4.75 -13.07
C THR A 350 -1.38 -3.77 -14.22
N TYR A 351 -2.47 -3.39 -14.91
CA TYR A 351 -2.39 -2.69 -16.19
C TYR A 351 -3.08 -1.34 -16.21
N ILE A 352 -4.10 -1.12 -15.38
CA ILE A 352 -4.85 0.13 -15.35
C ILE A 352 -4.33 1.04 -14.25
N MET A 353 -4.26 0.54 -13.02
CA MET A 353 -3.87 1.30 -11.84
C MET A 353 -2.56 2.08 -12.00
N PRO A 354 -1.45 1.51 -12.53
CA PRO A 354 -0.18 2.26 -12.68
C PRO A 354 -0.28 3.51 -13.55
N SER A 355 -1.24 3.55 -14.47
CA SER A 355 -1.46 4.68 -15.39
C SER A 355 -2.42 5.74 -14.88
N LEU A 356 -3.12 5.50 -13.76
CA LEU A 356 -4.12 6.43 -13.22
C LEU A 356 -3.53 7.58 -12.40
N GLY A 357 -2.23 7.54 -12.08
CA GLY A 357 -1.63 8.55 -11.23
C GLY A 357 -0.11 8.57 -11.27
N SER A 358 0.44 9.44 -10.44
CA SER A 358 1.87 9.62 -10.18
C SER A 358 2.05 10.11 -8.75
N GLY A 359 3.27 9.97 -8.22
CA GLY A 359 3.58 10.49 -6.90
C GLY A 359 4.94 9.99 -6.40
N PRO A 360 5.44 10.55 -5.28
CA PRO A 360 6.78 10.25 -4.77
C PRO A 360 6.96 8.78 -4.37
N LEU A 361 5.90 8.13 -3.87
CA LEU A 361 5.89 6.71 -3.50
C LEU A 361 5.26 5.78 -4.55
N TRP A 362 4.77 6.33 -5.66
CA TRP A 362 4.07 5.56 -6.69
C TRP A 362 4.90 4.40 -7.25
N PRO A 363 6.21 4.56 -7.53
CA PRO A 363 7.04 3.46 -8.03
C PRO A 363 7.17 2.30 -7.02
N THR A 364 7.27 2.63 -5.74
CA THR A 364 7.40 1.64 -4.65
C THR A 364 6.09 0.92 -4.36
N ILE A 365 4.97 1.64 -4.35
CA ILE A 365 3.67 1.10 -3.91
C ILE A 365 2.82 0.58 -5.08
N VAL A 366 2.85 1.20 -6.25
CA VAL A 366 1.97 0.80 -7.37
C VAL A 366 2.77 0.06 -8.42
N ASP A 367 3.88 0.64 -8.91
CA ASP A 367 4.59 0.06 -10.05
C ASP A 367 5.27 -1.27 -9.67
N HIS A 368 5.97 -1.31 -8.53
CA HIS A 368 6.53 -2.56 -8.01
C HIS A 368 5.45 -3.64 -7.82
N HIS A 369 4.27 -3.25 -7.34
CA HIS A 369 3.15 -4.17 -7.20
C HIS A 369 2.63 -4.67 -8.54
N SER A 370 2.54 -3.81 -9.54
CA SER A 370 2.15 -4.20 -10.89
C SER A 370 3.13 -5.20 -11.51
N VAL A 371 4.44 -5.02 -11.31
CA VAL A 371 5.48 -5.93 -11.82
C VAL A 371 5.37 -7.32 -11.19
N LEU A 372 5.16 -7.38 -9.87
CA LEU A 372 4.90 -8.64 -9.16
C LEU A 372 3.62 -9.30 -9.68
N CYS A 373 2.58 -8.53 -9.97
CA CYS A 373 1.35 -9.05 -10.57
C CYS A 373 1.59 -9.62 -11.98
N LYS A 374 2.30 -8.91 -12.86
CA LYS A 374 2.64 -9.40 -14.21
C LYS A 374 3.36 -10.75 -14.13
N LYS A 375 4.29 -10.90 -13.19
CA LYS A 375 5.09 -12.12 -13.02
C LYS A 375 4.33 -13.28 -12.39
N TYR A 376 3.44 -13.00 -11.43
CA TYR A 376 2.83 -14.03 -10.57
C TYR A 376 1.30 -14.10 -10.62
N MET A 377 0.64 -13.41 -11.55
CA MET A 377 -0.83 -13.45 -11.70
C MET A 377 -1.38 -14.87 -11.89
N TRP A 378 -0.69 -15.73 -12.64
CA TRP A 378 -1.10 -17.12 -12.87
C TRP A 378 -1.24 -17.91 -11.57
N ARG A 379 -0.36 -17.67 -10.57
CA ARG A 379 -0.42 -18.34 -9.27
C ARG A 379 -1.74 -18.04 -8.54
N ASN A 380 -2.26 -16.83 -8.71
CA ASN A 380 -3.51 -16.37 -8.11
C ASN A 380 -4.72 -16.88 -8.88
N MET A 381 -4.62 -17.05 -10.21
CA MET A 381 -5.68 -17.67 -11.02
C MET A 381 -5.89 -19.15 -10.69
N PHE A 382 -4.81 -19.88 -10.38
CA PHE A 382 -4.88 -21.27 -9.92
C PHE A 382 -5.06 -21.42 -8.41
N PHE A 383 -5.12 -20.31 -7.68
CA PHE A 383 -5.23 -20.27 -6.22
C PHE A 383 -4.10 -21.04 -5.49
N ILE A 384 -2.88 -21.07 -6.03
CA ILE A 384 -1.72 -21.80 -5.47
C ILE A 384 -0.65 -20.87 -4.86
N HIS A 385 -0.92 -19.57 -4.77
CA HIS A 385 0.04 -18.57 -4.32
C HIS A 385 0.57 -18.81 -2.90
N ASN A 386 -0.18 -19.51 -2.04
CA ASN A 386 0.21 -19.87 -0.68
C ASN A 386 1.33 -20.93 -0.59
N TYR A 387 1.64 -21.65 -1.67
CA TYR A 387 2.74 -22.62 -1.68
C TYR A 387 4.11 -21.97 -1.88
N PHE A 388 4.16 -20.66 -2.10
CA PHE A 388 5.38 -19.93 -2.40
C PHE A 388 5.72 -18.95 -1.27
N GLY A 389 7.03 -18.74 -1.07
CA GLY A 389 7.54 -17.85 -0.03
C GLY A 389 7.00 -16.43 -0.14
N PHE A 390 6.84 -15.78 1.01
CA PHE A 390 6.16 -14.50 1.17
C PHE A 390 6.64 -13.43 0.19
N GLU A 391 7.95 -13.30 -0.07
CA GLU A 391 8.58 -12.32 -0.98
C GLU A 391 8.01 -12.30 -2.41
N ASN A 392 7.46 -13.41 -2.89
CA ASN A 392 6.93 -13.54 -4.24
C ASN A 392 5.40 -13.39 -4.33
N MET A 393 4.75 -12.92 -3.25
CA MET A 393 3.30 -12.76 -3.19
C MET A 393 2.88 -11.34 -3.61
N ILE A 394 1.76 -11.24 -4.34
CA ILE A 394 1.12 -9.99 -4.75
C ILE A 394 0.45 -9.34 -3.52
N ALA A 395 0.80 -8.10 -3.16
CA ALA A 395 0.22 -7.44 -1.97
C ALA A 395 -1.23 -6.99 -2.10
N ALA A 396 -1.85 -7.07 -3.28
CA ALA A 396 -3.30 -6.87 -3.36
C ALA A 396 -4.09 -7.99 -2.65
N LEU A 397 -3.43 -9.06 -2.17
CA LEU A 397 -4.04 -10.31 -1.71
C LEU A 397 -3.54 -10.77 -0.33
N TRP A 398 -3.17 -9.85 0.58
CA TRP A 398 -2.86 -10.19 1.99
C TRP A 398 -4.03 -10.91 2.69
N GLY A 399 -5.25 -10.83 2.14
CA GLY A 399 -6.39 -11.62 2.61
C GLY A 399 -6.36 -13.12 2.28
N PHE A 400 -5.46 -13.65 1.44
CA PHE A 400 -5.58 -15.04 0.96
C PHE A 400 -4.84 -16.14 1.76
N PHE A 401 -4.58 -15.91 3.04
CA PHE A 401 -4.65 -17.02 4.02
C PHE A 401 -6.01 -17.76 3.90
N LEU A 402 -7.03 -17.11 3.32
CA LEU A 402 -8.41 -17.56 3.19
C LEU A 402 -8.70 -18.75 2.26
N ILE A 403 -7.99 -19.13 1.18
CA ILE A 403 -8.51 -20.22 0.30
C ILE A 403 -8.16 -21.62 0.80
N PHE A 404 -6.88 -21.90 1.01
CA PHE A 404 -6.49 -23.23 1.50
C PHE A 404 -7.07 -23.46 2.90
N THR A 405 -7.17 -22.41 3.73
CA THR A 405 -7.88 -22.49 5.01
C THR A 405 -9.40 -22.56 4.82
N LYS A 406 -10.05 -21.83 3.89
CA LYS A 406 -11.51 -22.04 3.63
C LYS A 406 -11.83 -23.40 3.04
N ILE A 407 -10.93 -24.05 2.33
CA ILE A 407 -11.13 -25.41 1.80
C ILE A 407 -10.82 -26.44 2.89
N ALA A 408 -9.67 -26.33 3.57
CA ALA A 408 -9.28 -27.24 4.65
C ALA A 408 -10.21 -27.15 5.86
N TYR A 409 -10.60 -25.93 6.28
CA TYR A 409 -11.50 -25.70 7.41
C TYR A 409 -12.97 -25.96 7.05
N ALA A 410 -13.39 -25.75 5.79
CA ALA A 410 -14.71 -26.23 5.35
C ALA A 410 -14.77 -27.76 5.27
N LEU A 411 -13.70 -28.44 4.88
CA LEU A 411 -13.63 -29.90 4.96
C LEU A 411 -13.63 -30.39 6.41
N TYR A 412 -12.82 -29.76 7.28
CA TYR A 412 -12.70 -30.10 8.71
C TYR A 412 -14.01 -29.85 9.48
N LEU A 413 -14.70 -28.72 9.23
CA LEU A 413 -15.97 -28.41 9.88
C LEU A 413 -17.19 -29.05 9.21
N VAL A 414 -17.12 -29.52 7.97
CA VAL A 414 -18.19 -30.38 7.40
C VAL A 414 -18.13 -31.79 7.99
N GLN A 415 -16.94 -32.24 8.42
CA GLN A 415 -16.78 -33.54 9.08
C GLN A 415 -17.54 -33.62 10.40
N PHE A 416 -17.62 -32.55 11.20
CA PHE A 416 -18.30 -32.56 12.51
C PHE A 416 -19.83 -32.74 12.41
N PRO A 417 -20.59 -31.95 11.62
CA PRO A 417 -22.02 -32.16 11.43
C PRO A 417 -22.34 -33.48 10.75
N VAL A 418 -21.52 -33.95 9.81
CA VAL A 418 -21.71 -35.28 9.18
C VAL A 418 -21.45 -36.39 10.20
N PHE A 419 -20.42 -36.26 11.03
CA PHE A 419 -20.13 -37.17 12.14
C PHE A 419 -21.26 -37.17 13.16
N PHE A 420 -21.71 -36.01 13.65
CA PHE A 420 -22.80 -35.91 14.62
C PHE A 420 -24.17 -36.28 14.05
N TYR A 421 -24.44 -36.00 12.77
CA TYR A 421 -25.65 -36.47 12.09
C TYR A 421 -25.62 -37.99 11.96
N ASN A 422 -24.52 -38.58 11.48
CA ASN A 422 -24.42 -40.03 11.38
C ASN A 422 -24.47 -40.68 12.76
N VAL A 423 -23.76 -40.18 13.77
CA VAL A 423 -23.83 -40.68 15.15
C VAL A 423 -25.24 -40.51 15.73
N GLY A 424 -25.90 -39.37 15.54
CA GLY A 424 -27.24 -39.11 16.05
C GLY A 424 -28.37 -39.84 15.32
N VAL A 425 -28.16 -40.23 14.06
CA VAL A 425 -29.12 -41.00 13.25
C VAL A 425 -28.89 -42.51 13.37
N THR A 426 -27.65 -42.96 13.57
CA THR A 426 -27.32 -44.39 13.74
C THR A 426 -27.40 -44.87 15.18
N LYS A 427 -27.22 -43.99 16.18
CA LYS A 427 -27.26 -44.36 17.60
C LYS A 427 -28.48 -43.76 18.29
N HIS A 428 -29.47 -44.59 18.60
CA HIS A 428 -30.61 -44.23 19.44
C HIS A 428 -30.22 -44.21 20.93
N ILE A 429 -30.96 -43.45 21.74
CA ILE A 429 -30.85 -43.36 23.22
C ILE A 429 -30.78 -44.74 23.91
N ALA A 430 -31.31 -45.80 23.29
CA ALA A 430 -31.25 -47.17 23.80
C ALA A 430 -29.80 -47.73 23.91
N GLU A 431 -28.82 -47.21 23.17
CA GLU A 431 -27.41 -47.61 23.25
C GLU A 431 -26.63 -46.88 24.35
N TYR A 432 -27.19 -45.80 24.92
CA TYR A 432 -26.57 -45.04 26.01
C TYR A 432 -27.11 -45.48 27.39
N LYS A 433 -27.24 -46.80 27.63
CA LYS A 433 -27.36 -47.28 29.00
C LYS A 433 -25.95 -47.33 29.62
N PRO A 434 -25.63 -46.52 30.64
CA PRO A 434 -24.44 -46.76 31.42
C PRO A 434 -24.63 -48.11 32.11
N HIS A 435 -23.70 -49.06 31.88
CA HIS A 435 -23.54 -50.21 32.74
C HIS A 435 -23.06 -49.71 34.11
N PHE A 436 -24.00 -49.28 34.96
CA PHE A 436 -23.78 -49.28 36.40
C PHE A 436 -24.05 -50.71 36.88
N GLN A 437 -22.97 -51.49 36.92
CA GLN A 437 -22.84 -52.64 37.82
C GLN A 437 -21.90 -52.25 38.95
#